data_AF-A0A546XF27-F1
#
_entry.id   AF-A0A546XF27-F1
#
_cell.length_a   1.000
_cell.length_b   1.000
_cell.length_c   1.000
_cell.angle_alpha   90.00
_cell.angle_beta   90.00
_cell.angle_gamma   90.00
#
_symmetry.space_group_name_H-M   'P 1'
#
loop_
_entity.id
_entity.type
_entity.pdbx_description
1 polymer ?
#
loop_
_entity_poly.entity_id
_entity_poly.type
_entity_poly.pdbx_seq_one_letter_code
_entity_poly.pdbx_strand_id
1 'polypeptide(L)'
;MADYAYGYDKTDQASRVNPGVLDAEAYGIKSTARDMLTFLDAQLGQREVPADIRTAIARTHEGQFQTSYFTQDMIWEEYEWPVDEKKLISDNAPDFILNPQREDRIVPALPPQKQGLLNKT
;
A
#
# COMPACT_ATOMS: atom_id res chain seq x y z
N MET A 1 -25.92 -3.40 -4.25
CA MET A 1 -25.48 -4.68 -4.86
C MET A 1 -25.24 -4.58 -6.36
N ALA A 2 -25.99 -3.78 -7.12
CA ALA A 2 -25.84 -3.68 -8.57
C ALA A 2 -24.43 -3.23 -9.01
N ASP A 3 -23.80 -2.35 -8.23
CA ASP A 3 -22.46 -1.82 -8.53
C ASP A 3 -21.31 -2.70 -8.02
N TYR A 4 -21.60 -3.83 -7.37
CA TYR A 4 -20.57 -4.71 -6.82
C TYR A 4 -20.27 -5.85 -7.80
N ALA A 5 -19.15 -5.76 -8.51
CA ALA A 5 -18.73 -6.77 -9.47
C ALA A 5 -18.53 -8.16 -8.84
N TYR A 6 -18.55 -9.19 -9.69
CA TYR A 6 -18.02 -10.51 -9.37
C TYR A 6 -16.53 -10.56 -9.72
N GLY A 7 -15.74 -11.17 -8.84
CA GLY A 7 -14.42 -11.67 -9.19
C GLY A 7 -14.56 -13.04 -9.85
N TYR A 8 -13.52 -13.47 -10.55
CA TYR A 8 -13.46 -14.79 -11.17
C TYR A 8 -12.21 -15.49 -10.66
N ASP A 9 -12.36 -16.72 -10.17
CA ASP A 9 -11.23 -17.50 -9.67
C ASP A 9 -10.41 -18.12 -10.81
N LYS A 10 -9.34 -18.84 -10.46
CA LYS A 10 -8.47 -19.52 -11.44
C LYS A 10 -9.17 -20.58 -12.30
N THR A 11 -10.40 -20.96 -11.96
CA THR A 11 -11.24 -21.90 -12.71
C THR A 11 -12.40 -21.20 -13.43
N ASP A 12 -12.36 -19.87 -13.53
CA ASP A 12 -13.37 -19.01 -14.14
C ASP A 12 -14.75 -19.06 -13.44
N GLN A 13 -14.76 -19.37 -12.14
CA GLN A 13 -15.99 -19.34 -11.35
C GLN A 13 -16.21 -17.98 -10.72
N ALA A 14 -17.42 -17.44 -10.90
CA ALA A 14 -17.84 -16.19 -10.30
C ALA A 14 -17.86 -16.31 -8.77
N SER A 15 -17.12 -15.43 -8.10
CA SER A 15 -16.97 -15.40 -6.65
C SER A 15 -16.90 -13.98 -6.09
N ARG A 16 -17.10 -13.87 -4.78
CA ARG A 16 -16.78 -12.68 -3.99
C ARG A 16 -15.97 -13.14 -2.79
N VAL A 17 -15.23 -12.22 -2.18
CA VAL A 17 -14.39 -12.55 -1.03
C VAL A 17 -15.23 -13.11 0.11
N ASN A 18 -14.74 -14.18 0.73
CA ASN A 18 -15.38 -14.81 1.87
C ASN A 18 -15.08 -14.02 3.15
N PRO A 19 -16.00 -14.01 4.13
CA PRO A 19 -15.73 -13.41 5.42
C PRO A 19 -14.66 -14.19 6.19
N GLY A 20 -13.94 -13.50 7.05
CA GLY A 20 -12.87 -14.06 7.87
C GLY A 20 -12.58 -13.23 9.12
N VAL A 21 -11.85 -13.80 10.07
CA VAL A 21 -11.39 -13.04 11.23
C VAL A 21 -10.43 -11.94 10.76
N LEU A 22 -10.70 -10.69 11.15
CA LEU A 22 -9.96 -9.49 10.72
C LEU A 22 -9.99 -9.21 9.21
N ASP A 23 -11.05 -9.65 8.52
CA ASP A 23 -11.22 -9.39 7.10
C ASP A 23 -11.35 -7.89 6.81
N ALA A 24 -12.12 -7.15 7.63
CA ALA A 24 -12.35 -5.72 7.51
C ALA A 24 -11.04 -4.92 7.49
N GLU A 25 -10.12 -5.26 8.39
CA GLU A 25 -8.85 -4.58 8.57
C GLU A 25 -7.79 -4.96 7.51
N ALA A 26 -7.79 -6.22 7.04
CA ALA A 26 -6.74 -6.73 6.17
C ALA A 26 -7.05 -6.65 4.67
N TYR A 27 -8.29 -6.98 4.25
CA TYR A 27 -8.66 -7.10 2.83
C TYR A 27 -10.15 -6.78 2.55
N GLY A 28 -10.80 -6.08 3.49
CA GLY A 28 -12.24 -5.91 3.53
C GLY A 28 -12.79 -4.77 2.67
N ILE A 29 -11.94 -3.85 2.23
CA ILE A 29 -12.35 -2.65 1.50
C ILE A 29 -12.77 -2.98 0.07
N LYS A 30 -13.96 -2.51 -0.31
CA LYS A 30 -14.48 -2.54 -1.69
C LYS A 30 -14.69 -1.08 -2.09
N SER A 31 -14.15 -0.69 -3.23
CA SER A 31 -14.13 0.71 -3.66
C SER A 31 -14.32 0.81 -5.17
N THR A 32 -14.59 2.01 -5.67
CA THR A 32 -14.60 2.30 -7.10
C THR A 32 -13.25 2.87 -7.52
N ALA A 33 -12.93 2.82 -8.82
CA ALA A 33 -11.73 3.49 -9.34
C ALA A 33 -11.74 5.01 -9.03
N ARG A 34 -12.92 5.64 -9.02
CA ARG A 34 -13.08 7.06 -8.70
C ARG A 34 -12.76 7.37 -7.24
N ASP A 35 -13.20 6.53 -6.32
CA ASP A 35 -12.95 6.71 -4.90
C ASP A 35 -11.48 6.39 -4.57
N MET A 36 -10.88 5.40 -5.24
CA MET A 36 -9.44 5.13 -5.14
C MET A 36 -8.60 6.30 -5.65
N LEU A 37 -8.98 6.95 -6.76
CA LEU A 37 -8.31 8.19 -7.20
C LEU A 37 -8.47 9.32 -6.18
N THR A 38 -9.66 9.46 -5.59
CA THR A 38 -9.91 10.44 -4.52
C THR A 38 -8.99 10.20 -3.31
N PHE A 39 -8.79 8.93 -2.95
CA PHE A 39 -7.84 8.53 -1.91
C PHE A 39 -6.40 8.85 -2.31
N LEU A 40 -5.97 8.50 -3.52
CA LEU A 40 -4.62 8.79 -4.02
C LEU A 40 -4.34 10.30 -4.10
N ASP A 41 -5.30 11.12 -4.53
CA ASP A 41 -5.16 12.59 -4.52
C ASP A 41 -4.87 13.10 -3.10
N ALA A 42 -5.53 12.52 -2.08
CA ALA A 42 -5.30 12.88 -0.68
C ALA A 42 -3.91 12.44 -0.22
N GLN A 43 -3.47 11.23 -0.59
CA GLN A 43 -2.12 10.73 -0.27
C GLN A 43 -1.02 11.59 -0.92
N LEU A 44 -1.25 12.07 -2.14
CA LEU A 44 -0.34 12.95 -2.87
C LEU A 44 -0.44 14.44 -2.47
N GLY A 45 -1.32 14.79 -1.52
CA GLY A 45 -1.55 16.17 -1.10
C GLY A 45 -2.19 17.06 -2.19
N GLN A 46 -2.78 16.46 -3.23
CA GLN A 46 -3.47 17.16 -4.33
C GLN A 46 -4.94 17.45 -4.01
N ARG A 47 -5.43 16.95 -2.87
CA ARG A 47 -6.79 17.16 -2.38
C ARG A 47 -6.77 17.77 -0.98
N GLU A 48 -7.60 18.79 -0.77
CA GLU A 48 -7.82 19.32 0.56
C GLU A 48 -8.58 18.31 1.43
N VAL A 49 -8.03 18.03 2.60
CA VAL A 49 -8.62 17.17 3.63
C VAL A 49 -8.55 17.88 4.98
N PRO A 50 -9.40 17.48 5.95
CA PRO A 50 -9.28 17.95 7.33
C PRO A 50 -7.85 17.82 7.89
N ALA A 51 -7.47 18.71 8.81
CA ALA A 51 -6.09 18.80 9.29
C ALA A 51 -5.63 17.54 10.03
N ASP A 52 -6.52 16.91 10.78
CA ASP A 52 -6.31 15.62 11.44
C ASP A 52 -6.06 14.49 10.44
N ILE A 53 -6.83 14.40 9.36
CA ILE A 53 -6.63 13.42 8.27
C ILE A 53 -5.30 13.66 7.57
N ARG A 54 -4.93 14.91 7.28
CA ARG A 54 -3.63 15.26 6.70
C ARG A 54 -2.46 14.79 7.58
N THR A 55 -2.62 14.94 8.89
CA THR A 55 -1.62 14.50 9.88
C THR A 55 -1.54 12.97 9.93
N ALA A 56 -2.69 12.28 9.88
CA ALA A 56 -2.75 10.83 9.82
C ALA A 56 -2.08 10.28 8.56
N ILE A 57 -2.35 10.88 7.39
CA ILE A 57 -1.70 10.55 6.11
C ILE A 57 -0.18 10.71 6.22
N ALA A 58 0.30 11.87 6.70
CA ALA A 58 1.74 12.11 6.84
C ALA A 58 2.43 11.07 7.72
N ARG A 59 1.78 10.66 8.82
CA ARG A 59 2.27 9.58 9.69
C ARG A 59 2.35 8.23 8.97
N THR A 60 1.47 7.98 7.99
CA THR A 60 1.51 6.72 7.23
C THR A 60 2.70 6.61 6.30
N HIS A 61 3.36 7.74 6.00
CA HIS A 61 4.53 7.83 5.10
C HIS A 61 5.83 8.06 5.88
N GLU A 62 5.87 7.75 7.18
CA GLU A 62 7.11 7.82 7.96
C GLU A 62 7.85 6.48 7.87
N GLY A 63 9.06 6.49 7.31
CA GLY A 63 9.89 5.30 7.17
C GLY A 63 10.37 4.73 8.49
N GLN A 64 9.97 3.50 8.77
CA GLN A 64 10.23 2.80 10.04
C GLN A 64 11.35 1.77 9.93
N PHE A 65 11.42 1.05 8.81
CA PHE A 65 12.40 -0.02 8.60
C PHE A 65 12.97 0.01 7.19
N GLN A 66 14.24 -0.36 7.04
CA GLN A 66 14.88 -0.57 5.75
C GLN A 66 14.90 -2.07 5.43
N THR A 67 14.36 -2.46 4.28
CA THR A 67 14.52 -3.81 3.72
C THR A 67 15.61 -3.82 2.63
N SER A 68 15.85 -4.97 2.02
CA SER A 68 16.77 -5.06 0.86
C SER A 68 16.27 -4.30 -0.37
N TYR A 69 14.97 -3.99 -0.45
CA TYR A 69 14.39 -3.35 -1.63
C TYR A 69 13.78 -1.97 -1.35
N PHE A 70 13.12 -1.77 -0.21
CA PHE A 70 12.34 -0.57 0.06
C PHE A 70 12.42 -0.15 1.53
N THR A 71 11.95 1.06 1.80
CA THR A 71 11.67 1.54 3.17
C THR A 71 10.23 1.18 3.52
N GLN A 72 10.04 0.47 4.64
CA GLN A 72 8.72 0.10 5.15
C GLN A 72 8.18 1.23 6.03
N ASP A 73 7.02 1.75 5.65
CA ASP A 73 6.26 2.73 6.42
C ASP A 73 5.09 2.04 7.13
N MET A 74 4.08 2.78 7.58
CA MET A 74 2.85 2.16 8.04
C MET A 74 2.03 1.69 6.84
N ILE A 75 2.11 0.40 6.54
CA ILE A 75 1.45 -0.31 5.42
C ILE A 75 2.09 0.00 4.06
N TRP A 76 2.49 1.23 3.78
CA TRP A 76 3.17 1.60 2.52
C TRP A 76 4.61 1.11 2.42
N GLU A 77 5.05 0.89 1.19
CA GLU A 77 6.41 0.50 0.79
C GLU A 77 7.00 1.63 -0.07
N GLU A 78 8.06 2.28 0.40
CA GLU A 78 8.64 3.47 -0.22
C GLU A 78 9.95 3.17 -0.97
N TYR A 79 10.05 3.71 -2.18
CA TYR A 79 11.23 3.64 -3.04
C TYR A 79 11.72 5.04 -3.40
N GLU A 80 13.03 5.20 -3.46
CA GLU A 80 13.62 6.35 -4.15
C GLU A 80 13.19 6.37 -5.61
N TRP A 81 12.86 7.55 -6.12
CA TRP A 81 12.47 7.73 -7.52
C TRP A 81 13.60 8.42 -8.31
N PRO A 82 13.98 7.92 -9.51
CA PRO A 82 13.41 6.77 -10.22
C PRO A 82 13.86 5.42 -9.63
N VAL A 83 12.95 4.45 -9.62
CA VAL A 83 13.23 3.07 -9.20
C VAL A 83 13.49 2.18 -10.43
N ASP A 84 14.43 1.24 -10.30
CA ASP A 84 14.67 0.22 -11.33
C ASP A 84 13.49 -0.76 -11.39
N GLU A 85 13.01 -1.05 -12.60
CA GLU A 85 11.84 -1.92 -12.83
C GLU A 85 12.06 -3.33 -12.29
N LYS A 86 13.26 -3.91 -12.47
CA LYS A 86 13.54 -5.27 -11.99
C LYS A 86 13.55 -5.31 -10.47
N LYS A 87 14.05 -4.25 -9.84
CA LYS A 87 13.94 -4.07 -8.39
C LYS A 87 12.47 -4.13 -7.96
N LEU A 88 11.62 -3.26 -8.52
CA LEU A 88 10.18 -3.18 -8.22
C LEU A 88 9.45 -4.53 -8.40
N ILE A 89 9.73 -5.24 -9.50
CA ILE A 89 9.14 -6.56 -9.76
C ILE A 89 9.60 -7.60 -8.72
N SER A 90 10.86 -7.53 -8.27
CA SER A 90 11.44 -8.54 -7.38
C SER A 90 10.88 -8.44 -5.96
N ASP A 91 10.62 -7.23 -5.46
CA ASP A 91 10.01 -7.06 -4.14
C ASP A 91 8.49 -7.34 -4.13
N ASN A 92 7.79 -7.10 -5.24
CA ASN A 92 6.37 -7.46 -5.39
C ASN A 92 6.18 -8.96 -5.73
N ALA A 93 7.25 -9.76 -5.74
CA ALA A 93 7.18 -11.17 -6.11
C ALA A 93 6.78 -12.07 -4.93
N PRO A 94 6.11 -13.21 -5.18
CA PRO A 94 5.73 -14.15 -4.13
C PRO A 94 6.90 -14.61 -3.24
N ASP A 95 8.11 -14.73 -3.78
CA ASP A 95 9.28 -15.13 -3.01
C ASP A 95 9.64 -14.11 -1.92
N PHE A 96 9.47 -12.81 -2.20
CA PHE A 96 9.68 -11.77 -1.21
C PHE A 96 8.51 -11.73 -0.19
N ILE A 97 7.27 -11.78 -0.69
CA ILE A 97 6.04 -11.69 0.13
C ILE A 97 5.90 -12.86 1.11
N LEU A 98 6.24 -14.09 0.67
CA LEU A 98 5.95 -15.31 1.44
C LEU A 98 7.09 -15.76 2.35
N ASN A 99 8.28 -15.15 2.23
CA ASN A 99 9.44 -15.50 3.04
C ASN A 99 9.84 -14.36 3.98
N PRO A 100 10.36 -14.67 5.19
CA PRO A 100 10.88 -13.66 6.09
C PRO A 100 12.00 -12.85 5.44
N GLN A 101 11.92 -11.53 5.56
CA GLN A 101 12.91 -10.61 5.05
C GLN A 101 13.69 -10.01 6.21
N ARG A 102 14.99 -9.79 6.01
CA ARG A 102 15.76 -8.99 6.97
C ARG A 102 15.29 -7.54 6.87
N GLU A 103 15.03 -6.95 8.02
CA GLU A 103 14.74 -5.53 8.17
C GLU A 103 15.67 -4.91 9.21
N ASP A 104 16.09 -3.67 8.97
CA ASP A 104 16.88 -2.89 9.91
C ASP A 104 16.05 -1.64 10.31
N ARG A 105 15.84 -1.45 11.62
CA ARG A 105 15.03 -0.33 12.13
C ARG A 105 15.72 1.02 11.88
N ILE A 106 14.94 2.00 11.42
CA ILE A 106 15.39 3.37 11.19
C ILE A 106 15.13 4.20 12.46
N VAL A 107 16.17 4.85 13.01
CA VAL A 107 16.09 5.67 14.23
C VAL A 107 16.91 6.96 14.07
N PRO A 108 16.29 8.16 14.14
CA PRO A 108 14.84 8.41 14.21
C PRO A 108 14.14 7.97 12.92
N ALA A 109 12.82 7.76 12.95
CA ALA A 109 12.03 7.43 11.76
C ALA A 109 12.29 8.45 10.64
N LEU A 110 12.32 7.96 9.39
CA LEU A 110 12.52 8.81 8.23
C LEU A 110 11.27 9.68 8.03
N PRO A 111 11.40 11.01 7.90
CA PRO A 111 10.25 11.85 7.58
C PRO A 111 9.72 11.51 6.17
N PRO A 112 8.44 11.82 5.87
CA PRO A 112 7.87 11.57 4.54
C PRO A 112 8.72 12.17 3.43
N GLN A 113 9.11 11.36 2.45
CA GLN A 113 9.91 11.85 1.33
C GLN A 113 9.05 12.67 0.37
N LYS A 114 9.62 13.77 -0.13
CA LYS A 114 8.96 14.61 -1.14
C LYS A 114 9.04 14.05 -2.55
N GLN A 115 9.98 13.14 -2.78
CA GLN A 115 10.26 12.53 -4.08
C GLN A 115 10.50 11.03 -3.84
N GLY A 116 9.54 10.22 -4.25
CA GLY A 116 9.56 8.79 -4.04
C GLY A 116 8.34 8.14 -4.69
N LEU A 117 8.40 6.83 -4.82
CA LEU A 117 7.26 6.01 -5.18
C LEU A 117 6.74 5.33 -3.91
N LEU A 118 5.46 5.52 -3.61
CA LEU A 118 4.75 4.71 -2.61
C LEU A 118 4.05 3.56 -3.32
N ASN A 119 4.33 2.35 -2.88
CA ASN A 119 3.72 1.11 -3.34
C ASN A 119 2.96 0.44 -2.19
N LYS A 120 2.03 -0.44 -2.56
CA LYS A 120 1.49 -1.44 -1.65
C LYS A 120 1.36 -2.78 -2.37
N THR A 121 2.10 -3.77 -1.91
CA THR A 121 2.03 -5.16 -2.40
C THR A 121 0.93 -5.96 -1.72
#